data_AF-A0A2M8XVM4-F1
#
_entry.id   AF-A0A2M8XVM4-F1
#
_cell.length_a   1.000
_cell.length_b   1.000
_cell.length_c   1.000
_cell.angle_alpha   90.00
_cell.angle_beta   90.00
_cell.angle_gamma   90.00
#
_symmetry.space_group_name_H-M   'P 1'
#
loop_
_entity.id
_entity.type
_entity.pdbx_description
1 polymer ?
#
loop_
_entity_poly.entity_id
_entity_poly.type
_entity_poly.pdbx_seq_one_letter_code
_entity_poly.pdbx_strand_id
1 'polypeptide(L)'
;MNGRDFCKKITENKEIPLNTKELWTKFENKHLLSDEKLLSKLFSRETEHEVFYKLNSVVIIIFEKFISALSRQIIFNCIGEKAKQISITSFFDFGMLYEKDFGNRDYRKNTTRYKEIPKKIHKRTVKDDLERKLNPNIKYKRILKAEYAGDWPFYSDQVIIECKYKHWCIVTIDGHDYALNGSAKGRYKLENPQDAGMVIMYKNSSDFIKLALEL
;
A
#
# COMPACT_ATOMS: atom_id res chain seq x y z
N MET A 1 -16.13 -4.96 -8.87
CA MET A 1 -15.87 -6.41 -8.75
C MET A 1 -15.47 -6.69 -7.32
N ASN A 2 -16.31 -7.41 -6.57
CA ASN A 2 -16.02 -7.77 -5.19
C ASN A 2 -14.92 -8.85 -5.20
N GLY A 3 -13.93 -8.75 -4.29
CA GLY A 3 -12.79 -9.68 -4.21
C GLY A 3 -13.16 -11.17 -4.08
N ARG A 4 -14.43 -11.49 -3.83
CA ARG A 4 -15.00 -12.84 -3.78
C ARG A 4 -14.98 -13.56 -5.13
N ASP A 5 -15.08 -12.84 -6.25
CA ASP A 5 -15.16 -13.45 -7.59
C ASP A 5 -13.78 -13.81 -8.15
N PHE A 6 -12.72 -13.20 -7.64
CA PHE A 6 -11.35 -13.40 -8.14
C PHE A 6 -10.77 -14.74 -7.69
N CYS A 7 -10.96 -15.12 -6.41
CA CYS A 7 -10.45 -16.40 -5.88
C CYS A 7 -11.12 -17.63 -6.52
N LYS A 8 -12.41 -17.55 -6.86
CA LYS A 8 -13.14 -18.64 -7.51
C LYS A 8 -12.61 -18.99 -8.90
N LYS A 9 -12.16 -17.99 -9.67
CA LYS A 9 -11.64 -18.21 -11.03
C LYS A 9 -10.26 -18.85 -11.07
N ILE A 10 -9.45 -18.67 -10.03
CA ILE A 10 -8.07 -19.17 -10.00
C ILE A 10 -8.00 -20.62 -9.49
N THR A 11 -8.91 -21.02 -8.62
CA THR A 11 -8.78 -22.30 -7.88
C THR A 11 -9.73 -23.41 -8.33
N GLU A 12 -10.67 -23.13 -9.26
CA GLU A 12 -11.72 -24.06 -9.72
C GLU A 12 -12.50 -24.76 -8.57
N ASN A 13 -12.38 -24.24 -7.35
CA ASN A 13 -12.85 -24.94 -6.16
C ASN A 13 -14.36 -24.71 -5.98
N LYS A 14 -15.14 -25.79 -6.04
CA LYS A 14 -16.62 -25.77 -5.98
C LYS A 14 -17.16 -25.64 -4.56
N GLU A 15 -16.32 -25.73 -3.53
CA GLU A 15 -16.77 -25.63 -2.15
C GLU A 15 -16.79 -24.20 -1.60
N ILE A 16 -17.57 -24.06 -0.53
CA ILE A 16 -17.99 -22.84 0.16
C ILE A 16 -16.86 -21.79 0.20
N PRO A 17 -17.12 -20.53 -0.20
CA PRO A 17 -16.10 -19.50 -0.15
C PRO A 17 -15.57 -19.37 1.28
N LEU A 18 -14.28 -19.67 1.45
CA LEU A 18 -13.57 -19.52 2.71
C LEU A 18 -13.85 -18.12 3.28
N ASN A 19 -14.35 -18.06 4.53
CA ASN A 19 -14.51 -16.79 5.22
C ASN A 19 -13.13 -16.29 5.65
N THR A 20 -12.46 -15.60 4.74
CA THR A 20 -11.11 -15.08 4.92
C THR A 20 -11.01 -14.12 6.11
N LYS A 21 -12.08 -13.37 6.40
CA LYS A 21 -12.13 -12.44 7.54
C LYS A 21 -12.03 -13.20 8.86
N GLU A 22 -12.84 -14.24 9.03
CA GLU A 22 -12.80 -15.04 10.25
C GLU A 22 -11.48 -15.79 10.41
N LEU A 23 -10.94 -16.34 9.33
CA LEU A 23 -9.65 -17.04 9.36
C LEU A 23 -8.50 -16.09 9.71
N TRP A 24 -8.51 -14.88 9.17
CA TRP A 24 -7.54 -13.84 9.49
C TRP A 24 -7.66 -13.41 10.95
N THR A 25 -8.87 -13.15 11.45
CA THR A 25 -9.09 -12.81 12.86
C THR A 25 -8.64 -13.93 13.80
N LYS A 26 -8.88 -15.19 13.46
CA LYS A 26 -8.37 -16.34 14.23
C LYS A 26 -6.84 -16.39 14.23
N PHE A 27 -6.21 -16.12 13.09
CA PHE A 27 -4.76 -16.08 12.96
C PHE A 27 -4.15 -14.94 13.79
N GLU A 28 -4.68 -13.72 13.67
CA GLU A 28 -4.25 -12.57 14.47
C GLU A 28 -4.39 -12.86 15.96
N ASN A 29 -5.58 -13.29 16.40
CA ASN A 29 -5.85 -13.58 17.80
C ASN A 29 -4.90 -14.64 18.36
N LYS A 30 -4.56 -15.67 17.58
CA LYS A 30 -3.60 -16.71 18.01
C LYS A 30 -2.23 -16.13 18.37
N HIS A 31 -1.75 -15.15 17.61
CA HIS A 31 -0.42 -14.55 17.80
C HIS A 31 -0.43 -13.34 18.74
N LEU A 32 -1.58 -12.67 18.89
CA LEU A 32 -1.76 -11.52 19.77
C LEU A 32 -2.06 -11.94 21.22
N LEU A 33 -2.91 -12.96 21.41
CA LEU A 33 -3.27 -13.46 22.76
C LEU A 33 -2.10 -14.16 23.45
N SER A 34 -1.09 -14.61 22.71
CA SER A 34 0.11 -15.24 23.28
C SER A 34 1.09 -14.24 23.91
N ASP A 35 0.90 -12.93 23.75
CA ASP A 35 1.84 -11.91 24.22
C ASP A 35 1.08 -10.70 24.80
N GLU A 36 0.83 -10.74 26.12
CA GLU A 36 0.07 -9.71 26.85
C GLU A 36 0.65 -8.29 26.67
N LYS A 37 1.97 -8.17 26.45
CA LYS A 37 2.64 -6.89 26.21
C LYS A 37 2.36 -6.30 24.83
N LEU A 38 2.00 -7.11 23.84
CA LEU A 38 1.56 -6.62 22.54
C LEU A 38 0.09 -6.26 22.53
N LEU A 39 -0.70 -7.00 23.31
CA LEU A 39 -2.12 -6.75 23.42
C LEU A 39 -2.39 -5.38 24.06
N SER A 40 -1.59 -4.99 25.06
CA SER A 40 -1.64 -3.63 25.63
C SER A 40 -1.24 -2.54 24.63
N LYS A 41 -0.30 -2.82 23.72
CA LYS A 41 0.17 -1.90 22.67
C LYS A 41 -0.81 -1.70 21.51
N LEU A 42 -1.81 -2.56 21.34
CA LEU A 42 -2.89 -2.37 20.37
C LEU A 42 -3.80 -1.21 20.74
N PHE A 43 -3.96 -0.93 22.03
CA PHE A 43 -4.86 0.13 22.52
C PHE A 43 -4.24 1.53 22.44
N SER A 44 -2.92 1.62 22.23
CA SER A 44 -2.21 2.89 22.04
C SER A 44 -1.89 3.13 20.55
N ARG A 45 -2.42 4.25 20.04
CA ARG A 45 -2.30 4.68 18.63
C ARG A 45 -0.86 4.84 18.14
N GLU A 46 0.06 5.16 19.06
CA GLU A 46 1.48 5.32 18.74
C GLU A 46 2.20 3.97 18.58
N THR A 47 1.76 2.89 19.23
CA THR A 47 2.45 1.60 19.24
C THR A 47 1.76 0.54 18.36
N GLU A 48 0.60 0.87 17.79
CA GLU A 48 -0.16 -0.01 16.90
C GLU A 48 0.70 -0.54 15.73
N HIS A 49 1.55 0.32 15.16
CA HIS A 49 2.49 -0.04 14.10
C HIS A 49 3.43 -1.20 14.49
N GLU A 50 3.92 -1.26 15.74
CA GLU A 50 4.80 -2.33 16.22
C GLU A 50 4.13 -3.71 16.18
N VAL A 51 2.83 -3.74 16.45
CA VAL A 51 2.02 -4.96 16.42
C VAL A 51 1.91 -5.47 14.98
N PHE A 52 1.67 -4.56 14.02
CA PHE A 52 1.70 -4.88 12.59
C PHE A 52 3.06 -5.38 12.14
N TYR A 53 4.17 -4.79 12.60
CA TYR A 53 5.51 -5.29 12.28
C TYR A 53 5.71 -6.73 12.73
N LYS A 54 5.29 -7.07 13.96
CA LYS A 54 5.44 -8.42 14.49
C LYS A 54 4.57 -9.45 13.77
N LEU A 55 3.31 -9.13 13.47
CA LEU A 55 2.45 -9.98 12.66
C LEU A 55 3.03 -10.22 11.25
N ASN A 56 3.53 -9.15 10.62
CA ASN A 56 4.21 -9.26 9.32
C ASN A 56 5.45 -10.16 9.40
N SER A 57 6.26 -10.05 10.44
CA SER A 57 7.42 -10.94 10.65
C SER A 57 7.00 -12.40 10.76
N VAL A 58 5.92 -12.72 11.48
CA VAL A 58 5.40 -14.09 11.57
C VAL A 58 4.99 -14.62 10.20
N VAL A 59 4.27 -13.81 9.42
CA VAL A 59 3.86 -14.18 8.05
C VAL A 59 5.08 -14.42 7.16
N ILE A 60 6.09 -13.55 7.22
CA ILE A 60 7.35 -13.69 6.48
C ILE A 60 8.05 -15.01 6.86
N ILE A 61 8.17 -15.32 8.15
CA ILE A 61 8.79 -16.56 8.63
C ILE A 61 8.07 -17.80 8.08
N ILE A 62 6.73 -17.79 8.05
CA ILE A 62 5.94 -18.90 7.49
C ILE A 62 6.25 -19.10 6.00
N PHE A 63 6.27 -18.01 5.23
CA PHE A 63 6.59 -18.08 3.80
C PHE A 63 8.04 -18.53 3.56
N GLU A 64 9.00 -18.00 4.30
CA GLU A 64 10.40 -18.41 4.18
C GLU A 64 10.59 -19.89 4.49
N LYS A 65 9.97 -20.41 5.57
CA LYS A 65 9.99 -21.84 5.89
C LYS A 65 9.42 -22.69 4.75
N PHE A 66 8.27 -22.27 4.23
CA PHE A 66 7.59 -22.97 3.14
C PHE A 66 8.43 -23.00 1.85
N ILE A 67 8.91 -21.83 1.41
CA ILE A 67 9.72 -21.69 0.19
C ILE A 67 11.07 -22.38 0.37
N SER A 68 11.69 -22.31 1.54
CA SER A 68 12.94 -23.01 1.85
C SER A 68 12.78 -24.52 1.74
N ALA A 69 11.70 -25.09 2.31
CA ALA A 69 11.40 -26.52 2.20
C ALA A 69 11.22 -26.96 0.74
N LEU A 70 10.45 -26.22 -0.05
CA LEU A 70 10.28 -26.49 -1.49
C LEU A 70 11.60 -26.38 -2.26
N SER A 71 12.37 -25.34 -1.99
CA SER A 71 13.65 -25.09 -2.67
C SER A 71 14.66 -26.20 -2.37
N ARG A 72 14.69 -26.71 -1.15
CA ARG A 72 15.56 -27.83 -0.75
C ARG A 72 15.23 -29.11 -1.49
N GLN A 73 13.96 -29.39 -1.77
CA GLN A 73 13.58 -30.57 -2.57
C GLN A 73 14.15 -30.49 -4.00
N ILE A 74 14.27 -29.29 -4.55
CA ILE A 74 14.89 -29.05 -5.86
C ILE A 74 16.42 -29.15 -5.77
N ILE A 75 17.04 -28.52 -4.76
CA ILE A 75 18.51 -28.45 -4.61
C ILE A 75 19.11 -29.81 -4.25
N PHE A 76 18.51 -30.54 -3.30
CA PHE A 76 19.02 -31.84 -2.83
C PHE A 76 18.58 -33.01 -3.70
N ASN A 77 18.20 -32.73 -4.96
CA ASN A 77 17.94 -33.76 -5.97
C ASN A 77 16.78 -34.70 -5.62
N CYS A 78 15.85 -34.27 -4.76
CA CYS A 78 14.69 -35.07 -4.35
C CYS A 78 13.55 -35.06 -5.38
N ILE A 79 13.70 -34.33 -6.48
CA ILE A 79 12.70 -34.18 -7.55
C ILE A 79 13.31 -34.62 -8.90
N GLY A 80 12.47 -35.14 -9.80
CA GLY A 80 12.85 -35.61 -11.13
C GLY A 80 13.51 -34.56 -12.03
N GLU A 81 14.22 -35.02 -13.06
CA GLU A 81 15.12 -34.20 -13.89
C GLU A 81 14.50 -32.93 -14.50
N LYS A 82 13.20 -32.95 -14.81
CA LYS A 82 12.48 -31.78 -15.35
C LYS A 82 12.45 -30.59 -14.39
N ALA A 83 12.44 -30.83 -13.07
CA ALA A 83 12.44 -29.75 -12.08
C ALA A 83 13.83 -29.12 -11.89
N LYS A 84 14.91 -29.86 -12.20
CA LYS A 84 16.29 -29.35 -12.12
C LYS A 84 16.56 -28.25 -13.15
N GLN A 85 15.82 -28.27 -14.26
CA GLN A 85 15.88 -27.22 -15.29
C GLN A 85 15.34 -25.87 -14.80
N ILE A 86 14.59 -25.85 -13.69
CA ILE A 86 14.02 -24.64 -13.08
C ILE A 86 15.04 -23.98 -12.13
N SER A 87 16.35 -24.17 -12.32
CA SER A 87 17.38 -23.59 -11.46
C SER A 87 17.51 -22.07 -11.65
N ILE A 88 16.51 -21.34 -11.18
CA ILE A 88 16.54 -19.89 -11.01
C ILE A 88 17.38 -19.64 -9.76
N THR A 89 18.36 -18.74 -9.86
CA THR A 89 19.28 -18.33 -8.79
C THR A 89 18.56 -17.98 -7.47
N SER A 90 17.30 -17.56 -7.55
CA SER A 90 16.45 -17.27 -6.39
C SER A 90 16.12 -18.48 -5.52
N PHE A 91 16.03 -19.70 -6.04
CA PHE A 91 15.69 -20.87 -5.22
C PHE A 91 16.83 -21.28 -4.28
N PHE A 92 18.08 -21.11 -4.74
CA PHE A 92 19.24 -21.40 -3.91
C PHE A 92 19.27 -20.50 -2.66
N ASP A 93 19.02 -19.21 -2.86
CA ASP A 93 18.91 -18.20 -1.80
C ASP A 93 17.90 -18.56 -0.71
N PHE A 94 16.76 -19.17 -1.06
CA PHE A 94 15.75 -19.60 -0.09
C PHE A 94 16.04 -20.99 0.48
N GLY A 95 16.58 -21.92 -0.32
CA GLY A 95 16.91 -23.27 0.14
C GLY A 95 18.01 -23.30 1.20
N MET A 96 18.87 -22.29 1.21
CA MET A 96 19.94 -22.10 2.19
C MET A 96 19.53 -21.31 3.44
N LEU A 97 18.26 -20.90 3.60
CA LEU A 97 17.76 -20.27 4.83
C LEU A 97 17.52 -21.30 5.93
N TYR A 98 18.21 -21.22 7.06
CA TYR A 98 18.02 -22.11 8.21
C TYR A 98 17.20 -21.45 9.32
N GLU A 99 16.88 -22.19 10.39
CA GLU A 99 16.01 -21.71 11.46
C GLU A 99 16.43 -20.38 12.08
N LYS A 100 17.74 -20.16 12.19
CA LYS A 100 18.35 -18.93 12.70
C LYS A 100 18.22 -17.73 11.75
N ASP A 101 17.95 -17.97 10.47
CA ASP A 101 17.94 -16.95 9.43
C ASP A 101 16.51 -16.47 9.12
N PHE A 102 15.48 -17.19 9.58
CA PHE A 102 14.09 -16.83 9.32
C PHE A 102 13.68 -15.51 9.99
N GLY A 103 12.99 -14.66 9.23
CA GLY A 103 12.48 -13.36 9.67
C GLY A 103 13.53 -12.25 9.69
N ASN A 104 14.80 -12.58 9.45
CA ASN A 104 15.91 -11.63 9.52
C ASN A 104 16.24 -10.97 8.17
N ARG A 105 15.67 -11.47 7.07
CA ARG A 105 15.92 -10.92 5.74
C ARG A 105 15.03 -9.71 5.47
N ASP A 106 15.66 -8.56 5.23
CA ASP A 106 14.94 -7.35 4.85
C ASP A 106 14.59 -7.34 3.36
N TYR A 107 13.38 -7.81 3.04
CA TYR A 107 12.85 -7.81 1.67
C TYR A 107 12.51 -6.42 1.13
N ARG A 108 12.44 -5.39 1.98
CA ARG A 108 12.08 -4.02 1.54
C ARG A 108 13.10 -3.44 0.59
N LYS A 109 14.37 -3.83 0.72
CA LYS A 109 15.48 -3.40 -0.16
C LYS A 109 15.22 -3.72 -1.64
N ASN A 110 14.42 -4.75 -1.90
CA ASN A 110 14.07 -5.19 -3.24
C ASN A 110 12.79 -4.51 -3.77
N THR A 111 12.07 -3.78 -2.93
CA THR A 111 10.90 -3.00 -3.36
C THR A 111 11.34 -1.69 -3.99
N THR A 112 10.66 -1.26 -5.04
CA THR A 112 10.91 0.02 -5.72
C THR A 112 10.89 1.20 -4.74
N ARG A 113 10.03 1.14 -3.72
CA ARG A 113 9.86 2.17 -2.67
C ARG A 113 11.12 2.43 -1.83
N TYR A 114 11.98 1.43 -1.61
CA TYR A 114 13.24 1.61 -0.86
C TYR A 114 14.31 2.35 -1.67
N LYS A 115 14.26 2.23 -3.00
CA LYS A 115 15.14 2.99 -3.91
C LYS A 115 14.53 4.34 -4.32
N GLU A 116 13.31 4.67 -3.89
CA GLU A 116 12.70 5.96 -4.18
C GLU A 116 13.37 7.06 -3.36
N ILE A 117 13.83 8.10 -4.07
CA ILE A 117 14.27 9.35 -3.47
C ILE A 117 13.07 9.91 -2.67
N PRO A 118 13.26 10.35 -1.40
CA PRO A 118 12.18 10.93 -0.62
C PRO A 118 11.56 12.10 -1.40
N LYS A 119 10.27 11.97 -1.72
CA LYS A 119 9.55 12.96 -2.51
C LYS A 119 9.24 14.15 -1.62
N LYS A 120 9.64 15.34 -2.07
CA LYS A 120 9.49 16.56 -1.29
C LYS A 120 8.03 16.99 -1.33
N ILE A 121 7.42 17.17 -0.16
CA ILE A 121 6.10 17.78 -0.05
C ILE A 121 6.25 19.25 -0.49
N HIS A 122 5.53 19.65 -1.55
CA HIS A 122 5.58 21.04 -2.04
C HIS A 122 4.66 21.92 -1.20
N LYS A 123 5.24 22.84 -0.43
CA LYS A 123 4.47 23.87 0.28
C LYS A 123 4.12 24.98 -0.71
N ARG A 124 2.84 25.28 -0.80
CA ARG A 124 2.30 26.28 -1.71
C ARG A 124 2.77 27.68 -1.35
N THR A 125 3.16 28.44 -2.37
CA THR A 125 3.60 29.83 -2.22
C THR A 125 2.59 30.81 -2.82
N VAL A 126 2.71 32.10 -2.47
CA VAL A 126 1.86 33.17 -3.02
C VAL A 126 1.95 33.25 -4.55
N LYS A 127 3.11 32.91 -5.12
CA LYS A 127 3.30 32.84 -6.58
C LYS A 127 2.46 31.72 -7.21
N ASP A 128 2.38 30.57 -6.56
CA ASP A 128 1.59 29.42 -7.03
C ASP A 128 0.09 29.73 -6.99
N ASP A 129 -0.37 30.48 -5.99
CA ASP A 129 -1.77 30.94 -5.91
C ASP A 129 -2.12 31.97 -6.98
N LEU A 130 -1.18 32.83 -7.34
CA LEU A 130 -1.34 33.76 -8.45
C LEU A 130 -1.37 33.01 -9.79
N GLU A 131 -0.47 32.03 -9.99
CA GLU A 131 -0.44 31.22 -11.20
C GLU A 131 -1.76 30.44 -11.40
N ARG A 132 -2.28 29.84 -10.32
CA ARG A 132 -3.60 29.18 -10.30
C ARG A 132 -4.71 30.10 -10.81
N LYS A 133 -4.68 31.38 -10.46
CA LYS A 133 -5.73 32.35 -10.82
C LYS A 133 -5.56 32.94 -12.22
N LEU A 134 -4.31 33.12 -12.66
CA LEU A 134 -3.99 33.82 -13.91
C LEU A 134 -3.87 32.87 -15.11
N ASN A 135 -3.51 31.60 -14.90
CA ASN A 135 -3.28 30.68 -15.99
C ASN A 135 -4.59 30.02 -16.47
N PRO A 136 -5.04 30.25 -17.70
CA PRO A 136 -6.29 29.68 -18.21
C PRO A 136 -6.24 28.16 -18.38
N ASN A 137 -5.05 27.57 -18.41
CA ASN A 137 -4.86 26.11 -18.49
C ASN A 137 -4.95 25.41 -17.12
N ILE A 138 -5.11 26.17 -16.04
CA ILE A 138 -5.28 25.65 -14.69
C ILE A 138 -6.71 25.92 -14.29
N LYS A 139 -7.48 24.85 -14.15
CA LYS A 139 -8.81 24.92 -13.55
C LYS A 139 -8.75 24.37 -12.14
N TYR A 140 -9.47 25.01 -11.22
CA TYR A 140 -9.46 24.61 -9.82
C TYR A 140 -10.83 24.77 -9.19
N LYS A 141 -11.10 23.97 -8.17
CA LYS A 141 -12.33 24.04 -7.39
C LYS A 141 -12.01 23.76 -5.92
N ARG A 142 -12.53 24.60 -5.03
CA ARG A 142 -12.52 24.36 -3.59
C ARG A 142 -13.71 23.47 -3.24
N ILE A 143 -13.48 22.45 -2.43
CA ILE A 143 -14.51 21.53 -1.94
C ILE A 143 -14.45 21.55 -0.42
N LEU A 144 -15.58 21.81 0.21
CA LEU A 144 -15.76 21.71 1.65
C LEU A 144 -16.30 20.33 2.02
N LYS A 145 -15.86 19.79 3.16
CA LYS A 145 -16.34 18.53 3.70
C LYS A 145 -17.85 18.50 3.88
N ALA A 146 -18.44 19.62 4.31
CA ALA A 146 -19.89 19.76 4.51
C ALA A 146 -20.70 19.73 3.20
N GLU A 147 -20.07 20.06 2.06
CA GLU A 147 -20.73 20.13 0.75
C GLU A 147 -20.55 18.84 -0.06
N TYR A 148 -19.70 17.93 0.42
CA TYR A 148 -19.40 16.69 -0.27
C TYR A 148 -20.43 15.62 0.09
N ALA A 149 -21.24 15.22 -0.89
CA ALA A 149 -22.28 14.20 -0.69
C ALA A 149 -21.73 12.77 -0.48
N GLY A 150 -20.45 12.55 -0.77
CA GLY A 150 -19.79 11.26 -0.65
C GLY A 150 -19.07 11.07 0.69
N ASP A 151 -18.32 9.98 0.78
CA ASP A 151 -17.52 9.66 1.95
C ASP A 151 -16.20 10.45 1.94
N TRP A 152 -16.08 11.43 2.85
CA TRP A 152 -14.94 12.34 2.86
C TRP A 152 -13.63 11.62 3.23
N PRO A 153 -12.61 11.62 2.36
CA PRO A 153 -11.41 10.81 2.56
C PRO A 153 -10.27 11.53 3.27
N PHE A 154 -10.33 12.86 3.48
CA PHE A 154 -9.20 13.64 4.00
C PHE A 154 -9.36 14.01 5.48
N TYR A 155 -8.24 14.22 6.17
CA TYR A 155 -8.28 14.72 7.55
C TYR A 155 -8.64 16.22 7.65
N SER A 156 -8.36 17.00 6.61
CA SER A 156 -8.72 18.42 6.55
C SER A 156 -10.20 18.61 6.20
N ASP A 157 -10.82 19.69 6.68
CA ASP A 157 -12.22 20.03 6.41
C ASP A 157 -12.44 20.61 5.01
N GLN A 158 -11.37 20.94 4.32
CA GLN A 158 -11.42 21.48 2.97
C GLN A 158 -10.24 21.00 2.13
N VAL A 159 -10.49 20.85 0.83
CA VAL A 159 -9.43 20.61 -0.14
C VAL A 159 -9.65 21.47 -1.38
N ILE A 160 -8.57 21.79 -2.08
CA ILE A 160 -8.65 22.45 -3.38
C ILE A 160 -8.14 21.46 -4.41
N ILE A 161 -9.00 21.06 -5.33
CA ILE A 161 -8.60 20.23 -6.46
C ILE A 161 -8.24 21.13 -7.64
N GLU A 162 -7.24 20.71 -8.40
CA GLU A 162 -6.80 21.37 -9.62
C GLU A 162 -6.62 20.37 -10.74
N CYS A 163 -6.90 20.81 -11.95
CA CYS A 163 -6.53 20.14 -13.18
C CYS A 163 -5.70 21.10 -14.04
N LYS A 164 -4.41 20.79 -14.17
CA LYS A 164 -3.48 21.52 -15.02
C LYS A 164 -3.43 20.84 -16.38
N TYR A 165 -3.57 21.63 -17.45
CA TYR A 165 -3.49 21.18 -18.84
C TYR A 165 -4.41 19.98 -19.16
N LYS A 166 -5.56 19.86 -18.48
CA LYS A 166 -6.60 18.81 -18.65
C LYS A 166 -6.22 17.38 -18.24
N HIS A 167 -5.02 17.13 -17.71
CA HIS A 167 -4.60 15.76 -17.38
C HIS A 167 -3.72 15.64 -16.13
N TRP A 168 -3.17 16.73 -15.61
CA TRP A 168 -2.42 16.70 -14.35
C TRP A 168 -3.33 17.12 -13.20
N CYS A 169 -3.77 16.14 -12.40
CA CYS A 169 -4.65 16.37 -11.28
C CYS A 169 -3.83 16.53 -9.99
N ILE A 170 -4.06 17.64 -9.28
CA ILE A 170 -3.36 17.99 -8.03
C ILE A 170 -4.43 18.29 -6.98
N VAL A 171 -4.14 17.96 -5.72
CA VAL A 171 -4.95 18.39 -4.58
C VAL A 171 -4.09 19.17 -3.60
N THR A 172 -4.56 20.34 -3.19
CA THR A 172 -3.98 21.11 -2.10
C THR A 172 -4.73 20.79 -0.81
N ILE A 173 -4.00 20.27 0.17
CA ILE A 173 -4.50 19.96 1.52
C ILE A 173 -3.62 20.73 2.51
N ASP A 174 -4.23 21.55 3.37
CA ASP A 174 -3.53 22.37 4.38
C ASP A 174 -2.31 23.13 3.83
N GLY A 175 -2.44 23.70 2.63
CA GLY A 175 -1.38 24.49 1.98
C GLY A 175 -0.26 23.69 1.33
N HIS A 176 -0.40 22.37 1.21
CA HIS A 176 0.58 21.49 0.56
C HIS A 176 -0.04 20.81 -0.67
N ASP A 177 0.72 20.73 -1.75
CA ASP A 177 0.26 20.14 -3.01
C ASP A 177 0.66 18.66 -3.11
N TYR A 178 -0.32 17.83 -3.50
CA TYR A 178 -0.18 16.39 -3.68
C TYR A 178 -0.70 15.96 -5.05
N ALA A 179 -0.12 14.91 -5.63
CA ALA A 179 -0.54 14.35 -6.90
C ALA A 179 -1.75 13.42 -6.74
N LEU A 180 -2.87 13.76 -7.37
CA LEU A 180 -4.05 12.90 -7.41
C LEU A 180 -3.91 11.74 -8.41
N ASN A 181 -3.14 11.91 -9.49
CA ASN A 181 -2.94 10.87 -10.51
C ASN A 181 -1.45 10.61 -10.83
N GLY A 182 -1.19 9.49 -11.51
CA GLY A 182 0.16 9.07 -11.89
C GLY A 182 0.88 10.08 -12.79
N SER A 183 0.15 10.75 -13.69
CA SER A 183 0.70 11.76 -14.59
C SER A 183 1.24 12.98 -13.83
N ALA A 184 0.49 13.50 -12.85
CA ALA A 184 0.95 14.60 -12.00
C ALA A 184 2.11 14.15 -11.09
N LYS A 185 2.05 12.93 -10.56
CA LYS A 185 3.13 12.32 -9.75
C LYS A 185 4.44 12.30 -10.52
N GLY A 186 4.42 11.88 -11.79
CA GLY A 186 5.61 11.85 -12.65
C GLY A 186 6.11 13.25 -13.05
N ARG A 187 5.19 14.13 -13.48
CA ARG A 187 5.54 15.47 -13.99
C ARG A 187 6.11 16.39 -12.91
N TYR A 188 5.44 16.46 -11.77
CA TYR A 188 5.74 17.42 -10.71
C TYR A 188 6.52 16.79 -9.54
N LYS A 189 6.79 15.48 -9.59
CA LYS A 189 7.49 14.72 -8.53
C LYS A 189 6.83 14.87 -7.15
N LEU A 190 5.53 15.13 -7.12
CA LEU A 190 4.73 15.25 -5.90
C LEU A 190 4.37 13.87 -5.35
N GLU A 191 4.14 13.79 -4.05
CA GLU A 191 3.65 12.58 -3.40
C GLU A 191 2.13 12.44 -3.56
N ASN A 192 1.61 11.21 -3.48
CA ASN A 192 0.16 10.99 -3.48
C ASN A 192 -0.39 11.25 -2.07
N PRO A 193 -1.60 11.84 -1.90
CA PRO A 193 -2.22 12.04 -0.60
C PRO A 193 -2.24 10.80 0.31
N GLN A 194 -2.42 9.62 -0.26
CA GLN A 194 -2.46 8.36 0.50
C GLN A 194 -1.06 7.93 0.97
N ASP A 195 -0.05 8.08 0.12
CA ASP A 195 1.35 7.78 0.47
C ASP A 195 1.86 8.75 1.56
N ALA A 196 1.41 10.01 1.51
CA ALA A 196 1.75 11.07 2.46
C ALA A 196 0.94 11.03 3.78
N GLY A 197 0.03 10.07 3.95
CA GLY A 197 -0.79 9.94 5.16
C GLY A 197 -1.89 11.00 5.33
N MET A 198 -2.24 11.74 4.28
CA MET A 198 -3.28 12.78 4.31
C MET A 198 -4.70 12.24 4.06
N VAL A 199 -4.80 10.97 3.68
CA VAL A 199 -6.05 10.24 3.48
C VAL A 199 -6.30 9.34 4.69
N ILE A 200 -7.53 9.35 5.19
CA ILE A 200 -7.98 8.47 6.27
C ILE A 200 -7.84 7.02 5.81
N MET A 201 -7.26 6.16 6.65
CA MET A 201 -7.09 4.74 6.31
C MET A 201 -8.44 4.12 5.90
N TYR A 202 -8.40 3.27 4.87
CA TYR A 202 -9.57 2.60 4.25
C TYR A 202 -10.54 3.49 3.48
N LYS A 203 -10.30 4.82 3.39
CA LYS A 203 -11.07 5.71 2.51
C LYS A 203 -10.42 5.80 1.13
N ASN A 204 -11.25 6.02 0.11
CA ASN A 204 -10.82 6.12 -1.27
C ASN A 204 -10.85 7.59 -1.72
N SER A 205 -9.74 8.10 -2.26
CA SER A 205 -9.65 9.46 -2.81
C SER A 205 -9.84 9.52 -4.33
N SER A 206 -10.17 8.39 -4.98
CA SER A 206 -10.28 8.29 -6.45
C SER A 206 -11.38 9.17 -7.03
N ASP A 207 -12.44 9.46 -6.28
CA ASP A 207 -13.52 10.34 -6.74
C ASP A 207 -13.03 11.77 -6.99
N PHE A 208 -12.02 12.22 -6.23
CA PHE A 208 -11.39 13.53 -6.43
C PHE A 208 -10.57 13.60 -7.72
N ILE A 209 -10.12 12.46 -8.27
CA ILE A 209 -9.48 12.40 -9.59
C ILE A 209 -10.51 12.74 -10.67
N LYS A 210 -11.70 12.13 -10.61
CA LYS A 210 -12.79 12.37 -11.56
C LYS A 210 -13.25 13.82 -11.48
N LEU A 211 -13.51 14.31 -10.26
CA LEU A 211 -13.89 15.70 -10.03
C LEU A 211 -12.87 16.69 -10.57
N ALA A 212 -11.57 16.40 -10.48
CA ALA A 212 -10.53 17.24 -11.06
C ALA A 212 -10.55 17.19 -12.60
N LEU A 213 -10.69 16.01 -13.21
CA LEU A 213 -10.72 15.85 -14.66
C LEU A 213 -11.94 16.50 -15.33
N GLU A 214 -13.05 16.60 -14.60
CA GLU A 214 -14.31 17.22 -15.07
C GLU A 214 -14.32 18.76 -15.01
N LEU A 215 -13.29 19.39 -14.43
CA LEU A 215 -13.15 20.85 -14.40
C LEU A 215 -12.99 21.45 -15.80
#